data_AF-A0A8S9TCI4-F1
#
_entry.id   AF-A0A8S9TCI4-F1
#
_cell.length_a   1.000
_cell.length_b   1.000
_cell.length_c   1.000
_cell.angle_alpha   90.00
_cell.angle_beta   90.00
_cell.angle_gamma   90.00
#
_symmetry.space_group_name_H-M   'P 1'
#
loop_
_entity.id
_entity.type
_entity.pdbx_description
1 polymer ?
#
loop_
_entity_poly.entity_id
_entity_poly.type
_entity_poly.pdbx_seq_one_letter_code
_entity_poly.pdbx_strand_id
1 'polypeptide(L)'
;MIEKDGGNLIACEPQEHDKIMVAIQAIRNFTALSLGIFSSQEKIDLPRNLNFSSPTFRLEIGLVSRSLTQFASMIADILLATSERQQAIERLSATYSELAQLVVRGDRDALIHKFQIACNYFAGEIAMTVEESHHVL
;
A
#
# COMPACT_ATOMS: atom_id res chain seq x y z
N MET A 1 11.44 -28.96 1.44
CA MET A 1 12.24 -28.11 0.54
C MET A 1 11.30 -27.18 -0.22
N ILE A 2 10.70 -26.22 0.47
CA ILE A 2 9.57 -25.36 0.07
C ILE A 2 8.20 -25.99 0.33
N GLU A 3 7.67 -26.89 -0.50
CA GLU A 3 6.30 -27.44 -0.26
C GLU A 3 6.21 -28.30 1.00
N LYS A 4 7.23 -29.13 1.25
CA LYS A 4 7.32 -29.93 2.49
C LYS A 4 7.46 -29.09 3.76
N ASP A 5 7.76 -27.79 3.60
CA ASP A 5 7.95 -26.85 4.71
C ASP A 5 6.74 -25.88 4.81
N GLY A 6 5.64 -26.17 4.11
CA GLY A 6 4.40 -25.38 4.13
C GLY A 6 4.32 -24.25 3.10
N GLY A 7 5.28 -24.15 2.18
CA GLY A 7 5.23 -23.19 1.08
C GLY A 7 4.29 -23.63 -0.05
N ASN A 8 3.65 -22.66 -0.72
CA ASN A 8 2.87 -22.92 -1.93
C ASN A 8 3.68 -22.48 -3.16
N LEU A 9 3.86 -23.37 -4.14
CA LEU A 9 4.57 -23.06 -5.39
C LEU A 9 3.58 -22.69 -6.49
N ILE A 10 3.79 -21.52 -7.10
CA ILE A 10 2.99 -21.05 -8.23
C ILE A 10 3.96 -20.78 -9.37
N ALA A 11 3.83 -21.54 -10.46
CA ALA A 11 4.60 -21.32 -11.68
C ALA A 11 3.97 -20.17 -12.49
N CYS A 12 4.80 -19.26 -12.97
CA CYS A 12 4.40 -18.17 -13.85
C CYS A 12 5.54 -17.80 -14.79
N GLU A 13 5.23 -17.13 -15.88
CA GLU A 13 6.24 -16.57 -16.79
C GLU A 13 6.94 -15.37 -16.15
N PRO A 14 8.23 -15.10 -16.45
CA PRO A 14 8.95 -13.96 -15.88
C PRO A 14 8.23 -12.62 -16.06
N GLN A 15 7.61 -12.40 -17.21
CA GLN A 15 6.87 -11.17 -17.51
C GLN A 15 5.57 -11.06 -16.71
N GLU A 16 4.92 -12.19 -16.42
CA GLU A 16 3.74 -12.23 -15.56
C GLU A 16 4.15 -11.92 -14.11
N HIS A 17 5.21 -12.56 -13.62
CA HIS A 17 5.79 -12.27 -12.31
C HIS A 17 6.09 -10.77 -12.13
N ASP A 18 6.80 -10.15 -13.08
CA ASP A 18 7.19 -8.76 -12.98
C ASP A 18 5.99 -7.81 -12.94
N LYS A 19 4.96 -8.06 -13.76
CA LYS A 19 3.70 -7.30 -13.75
C LYS A 19 2.98 -7.41 -12.41
N ILE A 20 2.89 -8.61 -11.84
CA ILE A 20 2.27 -8.82 -10.52
C ILE A 20 3.08 -8.08 -9.45
N MET A 21 4.41 -8.14 -9.51
CA MET A 21 5.27 -7.48 -8.52
C MET A 21 5.25 -5.95 -8.58
N VAL A 22 4.79 -5.34 -9.68
CA VAL A 22 4.50 -3.89 -9.70
C VAL A 22 3.50 -3.54 -8.60
N ALA A 23 2.38 -4.27 -8.51
CA ALA A 23 1.36 -4.03 -7.50
C ALA A 23 1.82 -4.45 -6.10
N ILE A 24 2.41 -5.65 -5.97
CA ILE A 24 2.73 -6.24 -4.67
C ILE A 24 3.94 -5.57 -4.00
N GLN A 25 4.97 -5.23 -4.78
CA GLN A 25 6.24 -4.72 -4.24
C GLN A 25 6.43 -3.24 -4.51
N ALA A 26 6.30 -2.78 -5.76
CA ALA A 26 6.66 -1.40 -6.09
C ALA A 26 5.69 -0.41 -5.43
N ILE A 27 4.39 -0.60 -5.63
CA ILE A 27 3.35 0.25 -5.01
C ILE A 27 3.44 0.19 -3.49
N ARG A 28 3.45 -1.01 -2.91
CA ARG A 28 3.48 -1.20 -1.44
C ARG A 28 4.67 -0.49 -0.78
N ASN A 29 5.88 -0.72 -1.29
CA ASN A 29 7.09 -0.14 -0.71
C ASN A 29 7.14 1.38 -0.91
N PHE A 30 6.72 1.87 -2.08
CA PHE A 30 6.67 3.31 -2.33
C PHE A 30 5.69 4.03 -1.40
N THR A 31 4.50 3.46 -1.19
CA THR A 31 3.49 4.02 -0.26
C THR A 31 4.02 4.06 1.16
N ALA A 32 4.63 2.97 1.65
CA ALA A 32 5.20 2.91 2.99
C ALA A 32 6.35 3.92 3.18
N LEU A 33 7.25 4.03 2.19
CA LEU A 33 8.34 5.01 2.20
C LEU A 33 7.80 6.43 2.20
N SER A 34 6.83 6.75 1.34
CA SER A 34 6.23 8.08 1.23
C SER A 34 5.56 8.51 2.53
N LEU A 35 4.77 7.62 3.14
CA LEU A 35 4.11 7.88 4.42
C LEU A 35 5.13 8.06 5.56
N GLY A 36 6.19 7.25 5.59
CA GLY A 36 7.26 7.38 6.58
C GLY A 36 7.99 8.73 6.48
N ILE A 37 8.37 9.14 5.27
CA ILE A 37 9.02 10.44 5.02
C ILE A 37 8.09 11.59 5.37
N PHE A 38 6.83 11.57 4.92
CA PHE A 38 5.84 12.59 5.25
C PHE A 38 5.65 12.72 6.77
N SER A 39 5.49 11.59 7.48
CA SER A 39 5.32 11.57 8.93
C SER A 39 6.53 12.16 9.66
N SER A 40 7.74 11.89 9.16
CA SER A 40 8.96 12.48 9.69
C SER A 40 9.04 13.99 9.45
N GLN A 41 8.59 14.47 8.30
CA GLN A 41 8.60 15.90 7.95
C GLN A 41 7.60 16.68 8.82
N GLU A 42 6.40 16.15 8.99
CA GLU A 42 5.33 16.72 9.81
C GLU A 42 5.55 16.50 11.31
N LYS A 43 6.59 15.75 11.71
CA LYS A 43 6.90 15.39 13.10
C LYS A 43 5.72 14.78 13.83
N ILE A 44 5.02 13.86 13.15
CA ILE A 44 3.86 13.16 13.71
C ILE A 44 4.31 12.36 14.95
N ASP A 45 3.72 12.66 16.11
CA ASP A 45 3.93 11.92 17.35
C ASP A 45 3.18 10.58 17.29
N LEU A 46 3.78 9.61 16.58
CA LEU A 46 3.22 8.28 16.40
C LEU A 46 2.89 7.60 17.75
N PRO A 47 3.76 7.59 18.78
CA PRO A 47 3.43 7.02 20.09
C PRO A 47 2.17 7.63 20.71
N ARG A 48 2.02 8.96 20.67
CA ARG A 48 0.83 9.62 21.21
C ARG A 48 -0.41 9.34 20.37
N ASN A 49 -0.30 9.32 19.04
CA ASN A 49 -1.41 8.99 18.15
C ASN A 49 -1.87 7.54 18.32
N LEU A 50 -0.94 6.62 18.58
CA LEU A 50 -1.26 5.21 18.84
C LEU A 50 -2.09 5.03 20.13
N ASN A 51 -1.96 5.91 21.11
CA ASN A 51 -2.80 5.88 22.33
C ASN A 51 -4.27 6.27 22.06
N PHE A 52 -4.54 7.02 20.99
CA PHE A 52 -5.89 7.39 20.55
C PHE A 52 -6.38 6.53 19.39
N SER A 53 -5.58 5.56 18.95
CA SER A 53 -5.85 4.79 17.75
C SER A 53 -6.76 3.58 17.99
N SER A 54 -7.59 3.27 16.99
CA SER A 54 -8.26 1.98 16.93
C SER A 54 -7.24 0.85 16.70
N PRO A 55 -7.54 -0.40 17.10
CA PRO A 55 -6.72 -1.56 16.75
C PRO A 55 -6.35 -1.63 15.25
N THR A 56 -7.28 -1.27 14.36
CA THR A 56 -7.07 -1.23 12.90
C THR A 56 -5.97 -0.25 12.49
N PHE A 57 -5.94 0.95 13.06
CA PHE A 57 -4.90 1.93 12.76
C PHE A 57 -3.52 1.47 13.28
N ARG A 58 -3.47 0.74 14.41
CA ARG A 58 -2.20 0.14 14.87
C ARG A 58 -1.66 -0.91 13.90
N LEU A 59 -2.55 -1.72 13.31
CA LEU A 59 -2.15 -2.67 12.26
C LEU A 59 -1.59 -1.94 11.04
N GLU A 60 -2.25 -0.88 10.58
CA GLU A 60 -1.80 -0.08 9.43
C GLU A 60 -0.39 0.48 9.65
N ILE A 61 -0.14 1.11 10.81
CA ILE A 61 1.19 1.61 11.20
C ILE A 61 2.21 0.46 11.32
N GLY A 62 1.80 -0.70 11.83
CA GLY A 62 2.66 -1.89 11.91
C GLY A 62 3.10 -2.40 10.53
N LEU A 63 2.22 -2.37 9.53
CA LEU A 63 2.52 -2.78 8.15
C LEU A 63 3.52 -1.83 7.47
N VAL A 64 3.35 -0.52 7.70
CA VAL A 64 4.29 0.50 7.21
C VAL A 64 5.65 0.32 7.88
N SER A 65 5.67 0.20 9.21
CA SER A 65 6.90 0.02 10.00
C SER A 65 7.69 -1.20 9.53
N ARG A 66 7.01 -2.34 9.33
CA ARG A 66 7.65 -3.57 8.82
C ARG A 66 8.31 -3.37 7.46
N SER A 67 7.68 -2.61 6.57
CA SER A 67 8.26 -2.31 5.25
C SER A 67 9.51 -1.42 5.37
N LEU A 68 9.52 -0.50 6.32
CA LEU A 68 10.67 0.38 6.60
C LEU A 68 11.83 -0.32 7.33
N THR A 69 11.60 -1.47 7.98
CA THR A 69 12.67 -2.26 8.61
C THR A 69 13.49 -3.10 7.63
N GLN A 70 13.11 -3.14 6.35
CA GLN A 70 13.86 -3.83 5.31
C GLN A 70 15.12 -3.04 4.91
N PHE A 71 16.11 -3.72 4.31
CA PHE A 71 17.34 -3.06 3.86
C PHE A 71 17.04 -1.98 2.82
N ALA A 72 17.50 -0.75 3.07
CA ALA A 72 17.24 0.40 2.20
C ALA A 72 17.71 0.18 0.75
N SER A 73 18.87 -0.48 0.56
CA SER A 73 19.38 -0.83 -0.77
C SER A 73 18.41 -1.72 -1.54
N MET A 74 17.86 -2.74 -0.89
CA MET A 74 16.89 -3.65 -1.50
C MET A 74 15.61 -2.92 -1.92
N ILE A 75 15.12 -1.99 -1.10
CA ILE A 75 13.94 -1.19 -1.44
C ILE A 75 14.23 -0.30 -2.66
N ALA A 76 15.38 0.36 -2.69
CA ALA A 76 15.79 1.18 -3.83
C ALA A 76 15.88 0.34 -5.11
N ASP A 77 16.50 -0.83 -5.05
CA ASP A 77 16.62 -1.75 -6.19
C ASP A 77 15.24 -2.20 -6.69
N ILE A 78 14.33 -2.58 -5.78
CA ILE A 78 12.94 -2.97 -6.13
C ILE A 78 12.20 -1.84 -6.84
N LEU A 79 12.33 -0.59 -6.37
CA LEU A 79 11.61 0.55 -6.93
C LEU A 79 12.18 0.96 -8.30
N LEU A 80 13.50 0.84 -8.46
CA LEU A 80 14.21 1.25 -9.67
C LEU A 80 14.33 0.13 -10.72
N ALA A 81 13.92 -1.10 -10.40
CA ALA A 81 14.17 -2.29 -11.21
C ALA A 81 13.69 -2.20 -12.67
N THR A 82 12.53 -1.58 -12.95
CA THR A 82 11.98 -1.49 -14.30
C THR A 82 11.27 -0.16 -14.57
N SER A 83 11.21 0.24 -15.83
CA SER A 83 10.45 1.43 -16.26
C SER A 83 8.95 1.29 -15.96
N GLU A 84 8.40 0.08 -16.00
CA GLU A 84 7.00 -0.18 -15.67
C GLU A 84 6.69 0.15 -14.19
N ARG A 85 7.60 -0.20 -13.27
CA ARG A 85 7.48 0.17 -11.85
C ARG A 85 7.55 1.68 -11.65
N GLN A 86 8.49 2.34 -12.30
CA GLN A 86 8.62 3.80 -12.24
C GLN A 86 7.35 4.51 -12.74
N GLN A 87 6.81 4.07 -13.88
CA GLN A 87 5.56 4.62 -14.42
C GLN A 87 4.35 4.33 -13.53
N ALA A 88 4.30 3.16 -12.87
CA ALA A 88 3.24 2.86 -11.90
C ALA A 88 3.29 3.78 -10.68
N ILE A 89 4.50 4.06 -10.18
CA ILE A 89 4.73 5.02 -9.08
C ILE A 89 4.31 6.44 -9.49
N GLU A 90 4.64 6.85 -10.71
CA GLU A 90 4.22 8.16 -11.25
C GLU A 90 2.68 8.28 -11.29
N ARG A 91 1.98 7.25 -11.81
CA ARG A 91 0.51 7.21 -11.83
C ARG A 91 -0.08 7.23 -10.42
N LEU A 92 0.53 6.54 -9.47
CA LEU A 92 0.10 6.56 -8.06
C LEU A 92 0.25 7.97 -7.46
N SER A 93 1.36 8.66 -7.70
CA SER A 93 1.58 10.03 -7.26
C SER A 93 0.56 11.01 -7.87
N ALA A 94 0.25 10.86 -9.15
CA ALA A 94 -0.79 11.64 -9.82
C ALA A 94 -2.17 11.39 -9.17
N THR A 95 -2.46 10.14 -8.79
CA THR A 95 -3.71 9.76 -8.10
C THR A 95 -3.82 10.45 -6.73
N TYR A 96 -2.74 10.46 -5.93
CA TYR A 96 -2.72 11.20 -4.66
C TYR A 96 -2.94 12.70 -4.85
N SER A 97 -2.30 13.27 -5.86
CA SER A 97 -2.42 14.70 -6.18
C SER A 97 -3.85 15.08 -6.59
N GLU A 98 -4.50 14.25 -7.42
CA GLU A 98 -5.90 14.45 -7.82
C GLU A 98 -6.83 14.43 -6.59
N LEU A 99 -6.72 13.39 -5.75
CA LEU A 99 -7.55 13.26 -4.55
C LEU A 99 -7.33 14.42 -3.57
N ALA A 100 -6.09 14.84 -3.36
CA ALA A 100 -5.77 15.99 -2.52
C ALA A 100 -6.39 17.29 -3.05
N GLN A 101 -6.40 17.49 -4.38
CA GLN A 101 -7.03 18.66 -4.98
C GLN A 101 -8.55 18.69 -4.74
N LEU A 102 -9.23 17.54 -4.79
CA LEU A 102 -10.66 17.46 -4.46
C LEU A 102 -10.92 17.87 -3.01
N VAL A 103 -10.07 17.42 -2.08
CA VAL A 103 -10.14 17.82 -0.66
C VAL A 103 -9.94 19.33 -0.49
N VAL A 104 -8.90 19.90 -1.11
CA VAL A 104 -8.60 21.34 -1.02
C VAL A 104 -9.73 22.20 -1.58
N ARG A 105 -10.43 21.72 -2.61
CA ARG A 105 -11.58 22.42 -3.21
C ARG A 105 -12.88 22.22 -2.43
N GLY A 106 -12.91 21.32 -1.45
CA GLY A 106 -14.13 20.96 -0.73
C GLY A 106 -15.16 20.22 -1.61
N ASP A 107 -14.72 19.55 -2.67
CA ASP A 107 -15.59 18.87 -3.62
C ASP A 107 -16.06 17.52 -3.06
N ARG A 108 -17.06 17.58 -2.19
CA ARG A 108 -17.62 16.44 -1.46
C ARG A 108 -18.18 15.37 -2.41
N ASP A 109 -18.88 15.79 -3.46
CA ASP A 109 -19.56 14.85 -4.34
C ASP A 109 -18.56 14.10 -5.22
N ALA A 110 -17.51 14.77 -5.71
CA ALA A 110 -16.42 14.11 -6.40
C ALA A 110 -15.67 13.11 -5.51
N LEU A 111 -15.44 13.44 -4.23
CA LEU A 111 -14.82 12.52 -3.27
C LEU A 111 -15.68 11.27 -3.04
N ILE A 112 -17.00 11.43 -2.87
CA ILE A 112 -17.92 10.30 -2.73
C ILE A 112 -17.90 9.43 -3.98
N HIS A 113 -17.91 10.05 -5.15
CA HIS A 113 -17.85 9.31 -6.41
C HIS A 113 -16.54 8.50 -6.54
N LYS A 114 -15.38 9.10 -6.23
CA LYS A 114 -14.08 8.40 -6.21
C LYS A 114 -14.07 7.25 -5.20
N PHE A 115 -14.67 7.44 -4.02
CA PHE A 115 -14.80 6.39 -3.02
C PHE A 115 -15.66 5.22 -3.51
N GLN A 116 -16.80 5.49 -4.15
CA GLN A 116 -17.67 4.47 -4.72
C GLN A 116 -17.01 3.66 -5.83
N ILE A 117 -16.21 4.32 -6.70
CA ILE A 117 -15.40 3.63 -7.71
C ILE A 117 -14.46 2.61 -7.03
N ALA A 118 -13.76 3.03 -5.97
CA ALA A 118 -12.90 2.12 -5.22
C ALA A 118 -13.68 0.97 -4.58
N CYS A 119 -14.79 1.25 -3.89
CA CYS A 119 -15.64 0.22 -3.30
C CYS A 119 -16.12 -0.80 -4.34
N ASN A 120 -16.56 -0.35 -5.51
CA ASN A 120 -17.03 -1.24 -6.57
C ASN A 120 -15.91 -2.12 -7.13
N TYR A 121 -14.69 -1.59 -7.28
CA TYR A 121 -13.53 -2.37 -7.69
C TYR A 121 -13.22 -3.48 -6.69
N PHE A 122 -13.27 -3.16 -5.40
CA PHE A 122 -12.97 -4.11 -4.34
C PHE A 122 -14.16 -5.04 -4.01
N ALA A 123 -15.40 -4.73 -4.40
CA ALA A 123 -16.59 -5.51 -4.03
C ALA A 123 -16.56 -6.99 -4.50
N GLY A 124 -15.80 -7.30 -5.55
CA GLY A 124 -15.56 -8.69 -5.98
C GLY A 124 -14.63 -9.50 -5.06
N GLU A 125 -13.83 -8.83 -4.22
CA GLU A 125 -12.75 -9.39 -3.38
C GLU A 125 -12.94 -9.08 -1.86
N ILE A 126 -13.84 -8.14 -1.51
CA ILE A 126 -14.08 -7.65 -0.13
C ILE A 126 -14.66 -8.72 0.79
N ALA A 127 -15.46 -9.65 0.26
CA ALA A 127 -16.13 -10.65 1.10
C ALA A 127 -15.12 -11.57 1.82
N MET A 128 -14.01 -11.93 1.16
CA MET A 128 -12.98 -12.78 1.75
C MET A 128 -11.95 -11.99 2.58
N THR A 129 -11.58 -10.79 2.15
CA THR A 129 -10.49 -10.00 2.77
C THR A 129 -10.88 -9.29 4.06
N VAL A 130 -12.16 -8.90 4.24
CA VAL A 130 -12.64 -8.31 5.50
C VAL A 130 -12.67 -9.37 6.62
N GLU A 131 -13.07 -10.59 6.30
CA GLU A 131 -13.14 -11.69 7.27
C GLU A 131 -11.74 -12.07 7.80
N GLU A 132 -10.73 -12.13 6.92
CA GLU A 132 -9.33 -12.32 7.31
C GLU A 132 -8.80 -11.17 8.19
N SER A 133 -9.15 -9.92 7.89
CA SER A 133 -8.74 -8.77 8.71
C SER A 133 -9.32 -8.83 10.13
N HIS A 134 -10.48 -9.43 10.33
CA HIS A 134 -11.07 -9.62 11.66
C HIS A 134 -10.36 -10.70 12.49
N HIS A 135 -9.75 -11.69 11.85
CA HIS A 135 -9.01 -12.77 12.53
C HIS A 135 -7.60 -12.35 12.98
N VAL A 136 -7.06 -11.27 12.40
CA VAL A 136 -5.74 -10.70 12.73
C VAL A 136 -5.84 -9.64 13.85
N LEU A 137 -7.04 -9.13 14.13
CA LEU A 137 -7.34 -8.16 15.20
C LEU A 137 -7.71 -8.85 16.52
#